data_AF-A0A0G0NDI2-F1
#
_entry.id   AF-A0A0G0NDI2-F1
#
_cell.length_a   1.000
_cell.length_b   1.000
_cell.length_c   1.000
_cell.angle_alpha   90.00
_cell.angle_beta   90.00
_cell.angle_gamma   90.00
#
_symmetry.space_group_name_H-M   'P 1'
#
loop_
_entity.id
_entity.type
_entity.pdbx_description
1 polymer ?
#
loop_
_entity_poly.entity_id
_entity_poly.type
_entity_poly.pdbx_seq_one_letter_code
_entity_poly.pdbx_strand_id
1 'polypeptide(L)'
;MVASLEEKAIIRGGNPGLTKGGSGDVLAGLTVAILAKNDPFLAACSASYIVKAAADELYTKVGTNYNSNDLADTIPQIHHNLTK
;
A
#
# COMPACT_ATOMS: atom_id res chain seq x y z
N MET A 1 9.81 0.31 5.36
CA MET A 1 10.00 -0.07 6.78
C MET A 1 8.97 0.69 7.56
N VAL A 2 8.31 0.04 8.52
CA VAL A 2 7.41 0.66 9.49
C VAL A 2 8.04 0.44 10.87
N ALA A 3 8.01 1.44 11.73
CA ALA A 3 8.59 1.36 13.06
C ALA A 3 7.71 2.06 14.10
N SER A 4 7.63 1.48 15.28
CA SER A 4 7.13 2.08 16.51
C SER A 4 8.28 2.14 17.53
N LEU A 5 8.00 2.58 18.77
CA LEU A 5 9.01 2.59 19.84
C LEU A 5 9.45 1.17 20.25
N GLU A 6 8.57 0.18 20.08
CA GLU A 6 8.77 -1.18 20.57
C GLU A 6 9.03 -2.17 19.43
N GLU A 7 8.60 -1.86 18.20
CA GLU A 7 8.56 -2.81 17.09
C GLU A 7 9.04 -2.20 15.77
N LYS A 8 9.54 -3.06 14.88
CA LYS A 8 9.95 -2.70 13.53
C LYS A 8 9.57 -3.79 12.54
N ALA A 9 8.98 -3.40 11.42
CA ALA A 9 8.62 -4.28 10.32
C ALA A 9 9.28 -3.86 9.00
N ILE A 10 9.82 -4.85 8.27
CA ILE A 10 10.26 -4.70 6.89
C ILE A 10 9.18 -5.25 5.98
N ILE A 11 8.43 -4.35 5.35
CA ILE A 11 7.44 -4.72 4.34
C ILE A 11 8.15 -4.85 2.99
N ARG A 12 8.18 -6.06 2.45
CA ARG A 12 8.77 -6.38 1.13
C ARG A 12 7.76 -6.11 0.00
N GLY A 13 8.24 -6.14 -1.24
CA GLY A 13 7.45 -5.85 -2.43
C GLY A 13 7.45 -4.37 -2.83
N GLY A 14 6.64 -4.06 -3.84
CA GLY A 14 6.65 -2.79 -4.54
C GLY A 14 7.71 -2.75 -5.62
N ASN A 15 7.56 -1.78 -6.52
CA ASN A 15 8.38 -1.64 -7.72
C ASN A 15 8.65 -0.15 -8.01
N PRO A 16 9.51 0.16 -9.00
CA PRO A 16 9.84 1.54 -9.35
C PRO A 16 8.66 2.41 -9.77
N GLY A 17 7.50 1.85 -10.11
CA GLY A 17 6.29 2.64 -10.38
C GLY A 17 5.75 3.39 -9.16
N LEU A 18 6.20 3.07 -7.94
CA LEU A 18 5.86 3.83 -6.74
C LEU A 18 6.61 5.16 -6.61
N THR A 19 7.65 5.41 -7.41
CA THR A 19 8.42 6.69 -7.39
C THR A 19 7.74 7.79 -8.23
N LYS A 20 6.42 7.92 -8.07
CA LYS A 20 5.57 8.89 -8.76
C LYS A 20 4.94 9.85 -7.74
N GLY A 21 4.60 11.06 -8.20
CA GLY A 21 3.86 12.02 -7.37
C GLY A 21 2.49 11.44 -6.98
N GLY A 22 2.16 11.50 -5.69
CA GLY A 22 0.87 11.08 -5.14
C GLY A 22 0.82 9.66 -4.55
N SER A 23 1.83 8.81 -4.78
CA SER A 23 1.85 7.46 -4.19
C SER A 23 1.91 7.49 -2.66
N GLY A 24 2.56 8.52 -2.10
CA GLY A 24 2.58 8.80 -0.67
C GLY A 24 1.21 9.20 -0.10
N ASP A 25 0.42 9.97 -0.85
CA ASP A 25 -0.93 10.39 -0.45
C ASP A 25 -1.87 9.18 -0.42
N VAL A 26 -1.75 8.28 -1.39
CA VAL A 26 -2.49 7.00 -1.42
C VAL A 26 -2.13 6.16 -0.19
N LEU A 27 -0.84 6.04 0.13
CA LEU A 27 -0.39 5.31 1.33
C LEU A 27 -0.93 5.95 2.62
N ALA A 28 -0.87 7.28 2.74
CA ALA A 28 -1.36 7.99 3.91
C ALA A 28 -2.87 7.81 4.09
N GLY A 29 -3.65 7.99 3.00
CA GLY A 29 -5.09 7.80 3.01
C GLY A 29 -5.48 6.37 3.38
N LEU A 30 -4.83 5.36 2.80
CA LEU A 30 -5.08 3.96 3.14
C LEU A 30 -4.71 3.66 4.60
N THR A 31 -3.60 4.22 5.10
CA THR A 31 -3.18 4.03 6.49
C THR A 31 -4.24 4.54 7.46
N VAL A 32 -4.77 5.74 7.23
CA VAL A 32 -5.85 6.31 8.06
C VAL A 32 -7.14 5.51 7.95
N ALA A 33 -7.49 5.03 6.75
CA ALA A 33 -8.67 4.19 6.55
C ALA A 33 -8.60 2.88 7.36
N ILE A 34 -7.44 2.21 7.35
CA ILE A 34 -7.24 0.97 8.13
C ILE A 34 -7.16 1.27 9.63
N LEU A 35 -6.52 2.39 10.02
CA LEU A 35 -6.40 2.85 11.40
C LEU A 35 -7.76 3.06 12.07
N ALA A 36 -8.79 3.43 11.31
CA ALA A 36 -10.14 3.60 11.85
C ALA A 36 -10.72 2.34 12.54
N LYS A 37 -10.15 1.16 12.29
CA LYS A 37 -10.60 -0.12 12.85
C LYS A 37 -9.48 -0.93 13.52
N ASN A 38 -8.23 -0.45 13.53
CA ASN A 38 -7.06 -1.24 13.93
C ASN A 38 -6.02 -0.40 14.66
N ASP A 39 -5.07 -1.05 15.34
CA ASP A 39 -3.98 -0.37 16.03
C ASP A 39 -2.98 0.31 15.06
N PRO A 40 -2.29 1.40 15.47
CA PRO A 40 -1.46 2.19 14.57
C PRO A 40 -0.35 1.43 13.84
N PHE A 41 0.39 0.58 14.55
CA PHE A 41 1.49 -0.17 13.95
C PHE A 41 0.98 -1.18 12.91
N LEU A 42 -0.12 -1.88 13.24
CA LEU A 42 -0.78 -2.81 12.32
C LEU A 42 -1.33 -2.06 11.10
N ALA A 43 -2.00 -0.93 11.29
CA ALA A 43 -2.55 -0.14 10.22
C ALA A 43 -1.47 0.33 9.22
N ALA A 44 -0.36 0.85 9.72
CA ALA A 44 0.77 1.29 8.90
C ALA A 44 1.43 0.12 8.16
N CYS A 45 1.58 -1.05 8.81
CA CYS A 45 2.12 -2.25 8.17
C CYS A 45 1.21 -2.77 7.05
N SER A 46 -0.09 -2.92 7.35
CA SER A 46 -1.09 -3.41 6.40
C SER A 46 -1.24 -2.47 5.20
N ALA A 47 -1.32 -1.15 5.44
CA ALA A 47 -1.40 -0.18 4.34
C ALA A 47 -0.15 -0.23 3.45
N SER A 48 1.04 -0.28 4.05
CA SER A 48 2.30 -0.40 3.29
C SER A 48 2.35 -1.68 2.46
N TYR A 49 1.84 -2.79 3.00
CA TYR A 49 1.77 -4.05 2.29
C TYR A 49 0.79 -4.00 1.11
N ILE A 50 -0.44 -3.51 1.34
CA ILE A 50 -1.49 -3.45 0.32
C ILE A 50 -1.09 -2.53 -0.83
N VAL A 51 -0.51 -1.34 -0.55
CA VAL A 51 -0.02 -0.42 -1.60
C VAL A 51 1.04 -1.09 -2.48
N LYS A 52 1.97 -1.83 -1.87
CA LYS A 52 3.02 -2.54 -2.60
C LYS A 52 2.46 -3.67 -3.45
N ALA A 53 1.53 -4.45 -2.92
CA ALA A 53 0.85 -5.50 -3.67
C ALA A 53 0.04 -4.93 -4.84
N ALA A 54 -0.67 -3.81 -4.66
CA ALA A 54 -1.38 -3.11 -5.73
C ALA A 54 -0.44 -2.59 -6.81
N ALA A 55 0.69 -2.01 -6.41
CA ALA A 55 1.73 -1.58 -7.34
C ALA A 55 2.31 -2.76 -8.13
N ASP A 56 2.57 -3.89 -7.49
CA ASP A 56 3.13 -5.08 -8.15
C ASP A 56 2.14 -5.70 -9.13
N GLU A 57 0.85 -5.75 -8.76
CA GLU A 57 -0.23 -6.17 -9.67
C GLU A 57 -0.30 -5.25 -10.91
N LEU A 58 -0.28 -3.93 -10.73
CA LEU A 58 -0.27 -2.97 -11.83
C LEU A 58 0.99 -3.11 -12.70
N TYR A 59 2.12 -3.38 -12.07
CA TYR A 59 3.38 -3.60 -12.79
C TYR A 59 3.31 -4.78 -13.75
N THR A 60 2.60 -5.86 -13.39
CA THR A 60 2.40 -6.98 -14.33
C THR A 60 1.57 -6.61 -15.56
N LYS A 61 0.70 -5.61 -15.46
CA LYS A 61 -0.23 -5.19 -16.52
C LYS A 61 0.37 -4.13 -17.43
N VAL A 62 1.03 -3.12 -16.85
CA VAL A 62 1.46 -1.90 -17.56
C VAL A 62 2.89 -1.47 -17.24
N GLY A 63 3.66 -2.29 -16.52
CA GLY A 63 5.00 -1.92 -16.05
C GLY A 63 4.95 -0.71 -15.12
N THR A 64 5.85 0.26 -15.31
CA THR A 64 5.87 1.50 -14.51
C THR A 64 4.91 2.59 -15.00
N ASN A 65 4.07 2.29 -16.00
CA ASN A 65 3.18 3.24 -16.65
C ASN A 65 1.78 3.28 -16.01
N TYR A 66 1.73 3.44 -14.69
CA TYR A 66 0.51 3.71 -13.92
C TYR A 66 0.72 4.96 -13.05
N ASN A 67 -0.37 5.62 -12.68
CA ASN A 67 -0.39 6.79 -11.81
C ASN A 67 -1.02 6.47 -10.45
N SER A 68 -1.10 7.48 -9.58
CA SER A 68 -1.62 7.34 -8.21
C SER A 68 -3.12 7.04 -8.15
N ASN A 69 -3.90 7.43 -9.16
CA ASN A 69 -5.31 7.06 -9.26
C ASN A 69 -5.46 5.57 -9.62
N ASP A 70 -4.70 5.08 -10.61
CA ASP A 70 -4.69 3.65 -10.97
C ASP A 70 -4.33 2.78 -9.76
N LEU A 71 -3.35 3.25 -8.96
CA LEU A 71 -2.95 2.63 -7.70
C LEU A 71 -4.09 2.62 -6.68
N ALA A 72 -4.77 3.75 -6.48
CA ALA A 72 -5.89 3.87 -5.57
C ALA A 72 -7.07 2.96 -5.97
N ASP A 73 -7.40 2.90 -7.26
CA ASP A 73 -8.49 2.08 -7.79
C ASP A 73 -8.19 0.58 -7.68
N THR A 74 -6.91 0.20 -7.65
CA THR A 74 -6.48 -1.21 -7.50
C THR A 74 -6.55 -1.68 -6.04
N ILE A 75 -6.45 -0.78 -5.06
CA ILE A 75 -6.41 -1.13 -3.63
C ILE A 75 -7.63 -1.96 -3.16
N PRO A 76 -8.90 -1.60 -3.47
CA PRO A 76 -10.05 -2.38 -3.04
C PRO A 76 -10.00 -3.83 -3.52
N GLN A 77 -9.54 -4.08 -4.75
CA GLN A 77 -9.40 -5.42 -5.30
C GLN A 77 -8.35 -6.24 -4.54
N ILE A 78 -7.19 -5.65 -4.25
CA ILE A 78 -6.13 -6.30 -3.47
C ILE A 78 -6.59 -6.58 -2.05
N HIS A 79 -7.22 -5.61 -1.39
CA HIS A 79 -7.73 -5.77 -0.03
C HIS A 79 -8.78 -6.88 0.06
N HIS A 80 -9.70 -6.94 -0.91
CA HIS A 80 -10.69 -8.01 -1.01
C HIS A 80 -10.03 -9.39 -1.21
N ASN A 81 -9.00 -9.50 -2.04
CA ASN A 81 -8.30 -10.77 -2.27
C ASN A 81 -7.56 -11.29 -1.03
N LEU A 82 -7.12 -10.39 -0.13
CA LEU A 82 -6.42 -10.74 1.11
C LEU A 82 -7.34 -11.12 2.28
N THR A 83 -8.63 -10.78 2.19
CA THR A 83 -9.61 -10.95 3.28
C THR A 83 -10.63 -12.06 3.01
N LYS A 84 -10.44 -12.81 1.92
CA LYS A 84 -11.21 -14.04 1.62
C LYS A 84 -10.74 -15.22 2.46
#